data_AF-A0A8S3SRU7-F1
#
_entry.id   AF-A0A8S3SRU7-F1
#
_cell.length_a   1.000
_cell.length_b   1.000
_cell.length_c   1.000
_cell.angle_alpha   90.00
_cell.angle_beta   90.00
_cell.angle_gamma   90.00
#
_symmetry.space_group_name_H-M   'P 1'
#
loop_
_entity.id
_entity.type
_entity.pdbx_description
1 polymer ?
#
loop_
_entity_poly.entity_id
_entity_poly.type
_entity_poly.pdbx_seq_one_letter_code
_entity_poly.pdbx_strand_id
1 'polypeptide(L)'
;MRWGVPEEASDDHMSSLLCLQEIYNCQKVSTGPSFVTFLNQKHGYRPLPLTIVSSEYNLLVQTLIDSGEDSALLVKWYKEDLNAVPPVHVLQPISATIPDYKSKLKHYKKINIVLLNIVRHPLKNGKNGKQIYDTLGQKLRLASQICFENKKLSEEDKLKYFMSVTEEEILLIKNYPAIGNNLLHQII
;
A
#
# COMPACT_ATOMS: atom_id res chain seq x y z
N MET A 1 -1.74 -14.68 11.00
CA MET A 1 -0.60 -15.60 10.76
C MET A 1 0.15 -15.06 9.56
N ARG A 2 1.38 -14.58 9.73
CA ARG A 2 2.33 -14.38 8.63
C ARG A 2 3.60 -15.12 9.04
N TRP A 3 3.66 -16.41 8.72
CA TRP A 3 4.82 -17.25 9.02
C TRP A 3 5.90 -17.00 7.96
N GLY A 4 7.14 -16.79 8.37
CA GLY A 4 8.26 -16.54 7.45
C GLY A 4 8.30 -15.15 6.82
N VAL A 5 7.41 -14.22 7.19
CA VAL A 5 7.48 -12.82 6.76
C VAL A 5 8.34 -12.03 7.76
N PRO A 6 9.44 -11.39 7.33
CA PRO A 6 10.26 -10.55 8.21
C PRO A 6 9.46 -9.40 8.83
N GLU A 7 9.83 -8.97 10.04
CA GLU A 7 9.15 -7.83 10.68
C GLU A 7 9.39 -6.52 9.92
N GLU A 8 10.54 -6.41 9.25
CA GLU A 8 10.93 -5.28 8.41
C GLU A 8 9.96 -5.10 7.23
N ALA A 9 9.39 -6.19 6.70
CA ALA A 9 8.42 -6.12 5.62
C ALA A 9 7.11 -5.42 6.03
N SER A 10 6.85 -5.23 7.33
CA SER A 10 5.75 -4.38 7.79
C SER A 10 6.12 -2.90 7.80
N ASP A 11 7.40 -2.57 8.04
CA ASP A 11 7.91 -1.20 7.96
C ASP A 11 7.88 -0.68 6.53
N ASP A 12 8.26 -1.52 5.58
CA ASP A 12 8.37 -1.20 4.16
C ASP A 12 7.06 -1.46 3.39
N HIS A 13 5.97 -1.82 4.08
CA HIS A 13 4.65 -2.16 3.50
C HIS A 13 4.64 -3.35 2.53
N MET A 14 5.74 -4.11 2.46
CA MET A 14 5.96 -5.23 1.53
C MET A 14 5.28 -6.53 1.95
N SER A 15 4.72 -6.60 3.16
CA SER A 15 4.26 -7.86 3.76
C SER A 15 3.24 -8.62 2.90
N SER A 16 2.35 -7.92 2.18
CA SER A 16 1.35 -8.58 1.33
C SER A 16 1.93 -9.01 -0.02
N LEU A 17 2.84 -8.21 -0.59
CA LEU A 17 3.56 -8.57 -1.81
C LEU A 17 4.42 -9.82 -1.62
N LEU A 18 5.12 -9.97 -0.49
CA LEU A 18 5.90 -11.17 -0.20
C LEU A 18 5.01 -12.43 -0.16
N CYS A 19 3.81 -12.33 0.42
CA CYS A 19 2.86 -13.45 0.42
C CYS A 19 2.36 -13.78 -0.99
N LEU A 20 2.06 -12.78 -1.82
CA LEU A 20 1.61 -12.97 -3.20
C LEU A 20 2.73 -13.55 -4.08
N GLN A 21 3.97 -13.10 -3.91
CA GLN A 21 5.14 -13.66 -4.58
C GLN A 21 5.31 -15.15 -4.24
N GLU A 22 5.08 -15.54 -2.99
CA GLU A 22 5.19 -16.94 -2.61
C GLU A 22 4.06 -17.81 -3.18
N ILE A 23 2.84 -17.27 -3.29
CA ILE A 23 1.75 -17.94 -4.01
C ILE A 23 2.15 -18.15 -5.48
N TYR A 24 2.72 -17.13 -6.12
CA TYR A 24 3.20 -17.22 -7.49
C TYR A 24 4.34 -18.24 -7.65
N ASN A 25 5.31 -18.25 -6.73
CA ASN A 25 6.37 -19.25 -6.73
C ASN A 25 5.81 -20.67 -6.62
N CYS A 26 4.85 -20.89 -5.72
CA CYS A 26 4.14 -22.17 -5.59
C CYS A 26 3.45 -22.57 -6.90
N GLN A 27 2.77 -21.63 -7.56
CA GLN A 27 2.11 -21.86 -8.85
C GLN A 27 3.10 -22.24 -9.95
N LYS A 28 4.24 -21.55 -10.01
CA LYS A 28 5.29 -21.77 -11.02
C LYS A 28 5.98 -23.12 -10.86
N VAL A 29 6.21 -23.56 -9.62
CA VAL A 29 6.93 -24.82 -9.32
C VAL A 29 6.00 -26.04 -9.30
N SER A 30 4.70 -25.84 -9.05
CA SER A 30 3.72 -26.92 -9.05
C SER A 30 3.55 -27.55 -10.44
N THR A 31 3.52 -28.87 -10.50
CA THR A 31 3.28 -29.66 -11.73
C THR A 31 1.80 -29.88 -12.04
N GLY A 32 0.89 -29.50 -11.14
CA GLY A 32 -0.56 -29.70 -11.27
C GLY A 32 -1.38 -28.42 -11.06
N PRO A 33 -2.72 -28.50 -11.21
CA PRO A 33 -3.61 -27.36 -11.00
C PRO A 33 -3.41 -26.69 -9.64
N SER A 34 -3.30 -25.36 -9.63
CA SER A 34 -3.21 -24.58 -8.40
C SER A 34 -4.61 -24.12 -7.98
N PHE A 35 -4.98 -24.47 -6.74
CA PHE A 35 -6.24 -24.02 -6.13
C PHE A 35 -5.93 -22.98 -5.06
N VAL A 36 -6.66 -21.87 -5.09
CA VAL A 36 -6.59 -20.82 -4.07
C VAL A 36 -7.94 -20.70 -3.39
N THR A 37 -7.94 -20.71 -2.06
CA THR A 37 -9.15 -20.57 -1.25
C THR A 37 -9.00 -19.36 -0.33
N PHE A 38 -9.99 -18.47 -0.37
CA PHE A 38 -10.10 -17.38 0.60
C PHE A 38 -10.77 -17.88 1.87
N LEU A 39 -10.07 -17.74 3.00
CA LEU A 39 -10.54 -18.13 4.32
C LEU A 39 -10.71 -16.88 5.17
N ASN A 40 -11.86 -16.76 5.84
CA ASN A 40 -12.35 -15.67 6.72
C ASN A 40 -13.39 -14.73 6.10
N GLN A 41 -14.29 -14.27 6.97
CA GLN A 41 -15.35 -13.29 6.68
C GLN A 41 -15.00 -11.86 7.17
N LYS A 42 -13.77 -11.64 7.64
CA LYS A 42 -13.33 -10.33 8.12
C LYS A 42 -12.61 -9.59 7.01
N HIS A 43 -13.20 -8.48 6.57
CA HIS A 43 -12.53 -7.58 5.65
C HIS A 43 -11.30 -6.96 6.31
N GLY A 44 -10.15 -7.13 5.66
CA GLY A 44 -8.88 -6.57 6.09
C GLY A 44 -8.82 -5.05 5.91
N TYR A 45 -7.72 -4.47 6.37
CA TYR A 45 -7.36 -3.10 6.05
C TYR A 45 -6.95 -3.00 4.57
N ARG A 46 -7.34 -1.92 3.88
CA ARG A 46 -6.94 -1.64 2.49
C ARG A 46 -5.56 -0.98 2.47
N PRO A 47 -4.51 -1.64 1.97
CA PRO A 47 -3.19 -1.03 1.89
C PRO A 47 -3.21 0.21 1.00
N LEU A 48 -2.34 1.17 1.32
CA LEU A 48 -2.06 2.27 0.41
C LEU A 48 -1.27 1.74 -0.80
N PRO A 49 -1.43 2.32 -2.00
CA PRO A 49 -0.58 2.01 -3.13
C PRO A 49 0.90 2.23 -2.77
N LEU A 50 1.75 1.24 -3.04
CA LEU A 50 3.19 1.36 -2.76
C LEU A 50 3.85 2.36 -3.70
N THR A 51 3.37 2.42 -4.93
CA THR A 51 3.88 3.29 -5.99
C THR A 51 2.70 3.91 -6.73
N ILE A 52 2.81 5.19 -7.06
CA ILE A 52 1.87 5.91 -7.92
C ILE A 52 2.70 6.58 -9.00
N VAL A 53 2.29 6.52 -10.28
CA VAL A 53 3.03 7.21 -11.35
C VAL A 53 3.14 8.70 -11.05
N SER A 54 4.30 9.32 -11.22
CA SER A 54 4.53 10.71 -10.81
C SER A 54 3.54 11.69 -11.44
N SER A 55 3.18 11.49 -12.71
CA SER A 55 2.16 12.33 -13.38
C SER A 55 0.79 12.23 -12.71
N GLU A 56 0.38 11.02 -12.32
CA GLU A 56 -0.87 10.76 -11.60
C GLU A 56 -0.80 11.32 -10.17
N TYR A 57 0.29 11.08 -9.44
CA TYR A 57 0.46 11.60 -8.08
C TYR A 57 0.42 13.13 -8.03
N ASN A 58 1.17 13.81 -8.91
CA ASN A 58 1.21 15.26 -8.98
C ASN A 58 -0.17 15.85 -9.32
N LEU A 59 -0.91 15.19 -10.22
CA LEU A 59 -2.28 15.56 -10.55
C LEU A 59 -3.20 15.46 -9.32
N LEU A 60 -3.11 14.38 -8.54
CA LEU A 60 -3.90 14.19 -7.33
C LEU A 60 -3.58 15.24 -6.26
N VAL A 61 -2.29 15.51 -6.02
CA VAL A 61 -1.85 16.52 -5.04
C VAL A 61 -2.29 17.91 -5.46
N GLN A 62 -2.13 18.28 -6.74
CA GLN A 62 -2.58 19.58 -7.24
C GLN A 62 -4.09 19.75 -7.07
N THR A 63 -4.85 18.69 -7.36
CA THR A 63 -6.31 18.71 -7.21
C THR A 63 -6.75 18.95 -5.76
N LEU A 64 -6.03 18.38 -4.79
CA LEU A 64 -6.30 18.66 -3.37
C LEU A 64 -5.98 20.10 -2.99
N ILE A 65 -4.87 20.65 -3.50
CA ILE A 65 -4.50 22.05 -3.27
C ILE A 65 -5.57 22.98 -3.84
N ASP A 66 -6.01 22.73 -5.08
CA ASP A 66 -7.03 23.52 -5.77
C ASP A 66 -8.39 23.45 -5.04
N SER A 67 -8.71 22.32 -4.40
CA SER A 67 -9.92 22.15 -3.60
C SER A 67 -9.81 22.66 -2.16
N GLY A 68 -8.68 23.26 -1.77
CA GLY A 68 -8.45 23.75 -0.41
C GLY A 68 -8.24 22.64 0.64
N GLU A 69 -7.93 21.42 0.20
CA GLU A 69 -7.71 20.26 1.06
C GLU A 69 -6.24 20.14 1.46
N ASP A 70 -5.97 19.76 2.71
CA ASP A 70 -4.60 19.51 3.17
C ASP A 70 -3.97 18.31 2.43
N SER A 71 -2.85 18.56 1.74
CA SER A 71 -2.03 17.59 1.01
C SER A 71 -0.68 17.30 1.68
N ALA A 72 -0.35 17.98 2.79
CA ALA A 72 0.96 17.89 3.44
C ALA A 72 1.29 16.46 3.89
N LEU A 73 0.27 15.70 4.30
CA LEU A 73 0.45 14.31 4.70
C LEU A 73 0.86 13.44 3.50
N LEU A 74 0.28 13.63 2.31
CA LEU A 74 0.68 12.89 1.12
C LEU A 74 2.12 13.19 0.72
N VAL A 75 2.50 14.47 0.70
CA VAL A 75 3.87 14.92 0.34
C VAL A 75 4.92 14.42 1.35
N LYS A 76 4.51 14.20 2.59
CA LYS A 76 5.38 13.61 3.62
C LYS A 76 5.60 12.11 3.37
N TRP A 77 4.54 11.38 3.04
CA TRP A 77 4.55 9.92 2.97
C TRP A 77 4.95 9.34 1.62
N TYR A 78 4.87 10.11 0.53
CA TYR A 78 5.31 9.68 -0.79
C TYR A 78 6.50 10.52 -1.24
N LYS A 79 7.53 9.87 -1.80
CA LYS A 79 8.70 10.53 -2.37
C LYS A 79 8.90 10.11 -3.80
N GLU A 80 9.26 11.07 -4.64
CA GLU A 80 9.55 10.82 -6.04
C GLU A 80 10.83 9.98 -6.19
N ASP A 81 10.71 8.93 -6.99
CA ASP A 81 11.80 8.13 -7.51
C ASP A 81 11.88 8.35 -9.03
N LEU A 82 12.97 8.99 -9.45
CA LEU A 82 13.26 9.30 -10.84
C LEU A 82 13.98 8.15 -11.56
N ASN A 83 14.41 7.11 -10.83
CA ASN A 83 15.08 5.95 -11.44
C ASN A 83 14.07 5.00 -12.09
N ALA A 84 12.81 5.03 -11.66
CA ALA A 84 11.73 4.30 -12.30
C ALA A 84 11.38 4.92 -13.67
N VAL A 85 11.03 4.06 -14.64
CA VAL A 85 10.59 4.48 -15.98
C VAL A 85 9.19 3.89 -16.25
N PRO A 86 8.12 4.71 -16.28
CA PRO A 86 8.09 6.15 -15.98
C PRO A 86 8.37 6.47 -14.49
N PRO A 87 8.73 7.72 -14.14
CA PRO A 87 8.96 8.12 -12.75
C PRO A 87 7.74 7.84 -11.87
N VAL A 88 7.99 7.47 -10.61
CA VAL A 88 6.94 7.12 -9.65
C VAL A 88 7.15 7.82 -8.32
N HIS A 89 6.08 7.99 -7.56
CA HIS A 89 6.11 8.36 -6.15
C HIS A 89 5.95 7.11 -5.29
N VAL A 90 6.95 6.84 -4.45
CA VAL A 90 7.07 5.65 -3.61
C VAL A 90 6.64 5.96 -2.18
N LEU A 91 5.78 5.13 -1.62
CA LEU A 91 5.35 5.17 -0.23
C LEU A 91 6.54 4.88 0.70
N GLN A 92 6.81 5.81 1.61
CA GLN A 92 7.96 5.75 2.50
C GLN A 92 7.75 4.76 3.65
N PRO A 93 8.82 4.14 4.17
CA PRO A 93 8.74 3.27 5.34
C PRO A 93 8.11 3.97 6.55
N ILE A 94 7.43 3.20 7.39
CA ILE A 94 6.76 3.72 8.59
C ILE A 94 7.78 4.43 9.50
N SER A 95 8.95 3.81 9.68
CA SER A 95 10.03 4.32 10.52
C SER A 95 10.63 5.63 10.02
N ALA A 96 10.57 5.91 8.72
CA ALA A 96 11.02 7.18 8.14
C ALA A 96 10.11 8.35 8.55
N THR A 97 8.81 8.08 8.68
CA THR A 97 7.81 9.10 8.99
C THR A 97 7.48 9.20 10.49
N ILE A 98 7.64 8.08 11.21
CA ILE A 98 7.31 7.92 12.63
C ILE A 98 8.57 7.47 13.37
N PRO A 99 9.27 8.41 14.06
CA PRO A 99 10.39 8.08 14.92
C PRO A 99 9.96 7.09 16.01
N ASP A 100 10.85 6.19 16.42
CA ASP A 100 10.61 5.14 17.42
C ASP A 100 9.66 4.00 16.98
N TYR A 101 9.31 3.87 15.70
CA TYR A 101 8.52 2.73 15.21
C TYR A 101 9.22 1.38 15.51
N LYS A 102 10.52 1.27 15.17
CA LYS A 102 11.31 0.03 15.36
C LYS A 102 11.64 -0.27 16.82
N SER A 103 11.80 0.75 17.68
CA SER A 103 12.14 0.53 19.11
C SER A 103 10.96 -0.08 19.87
N LYS A 104 9.72 0.27 19.48
CA LYS A 104 8.51 -0.35 20.04
C LYS A 104 8.35 -1.81 19.62
N LEU A 105 8.76 -2.21 18.41
CA LEU A 105 8.67 -3.62 17.95
C LEU A 105 9.46 -4.58 18.85
N LYS A 106 10.65 -4.17 19.31
CA LYS A 106 11.53 -5.01 20.16
C LYS A 106 10.90 -5.45 21.49
N HIS A 107 9.91 -4.73 21.99
CA HIS A 107 9.27 -5.04 23.28
C HIS A 107 8.16 -6.10 23.18
N TYR A 108 7.59 -6.32 21.99
CA TYR A 108 6.40 -7.17 21.79
C TYR A 108 6.73 -8.54 21.17
N LYS A 109 7.77 -9.20 21.69
CA LYS A 109 8.25 -10.53 21.25
C LYS A 109 7.25 -11.70 21.40
N LYS A 110 5.97 -11.48 21.70
CA LYS A 110 5.06 -12.60 22.07
C LYS A 110 3.73 -12.73 21.33
N ILE A 111 3.28 -11.81 20.47
CA ILE A 111 2.03 -12.05 19.72
C ILE A 111 2.12 -11.42 18.31
N ASN A 112 1.89 -12.26 17.30
CA ASN A 112 1.98 -12.00 15.85
C ASN A 112 0.87 -11.03 15.38
N ILE A 113 0.97 -9.76 15.77
CA ILE A 113 0.01 -8.66 15.56
C ILE A 113 0.75 -7.34 15.23
N VAL A 114 1.77 -7.38 14.37
CA VAL A 114 2.59 -6.18 14.05
C VAL A 114 1.73 -5.04 13.48
N LEU A 115 0.73 -5.36 12.65
CA LEU A 115 -0.20 -4.35 12.11
C LEU A 115 -1.29 -3.87 13.09
N LEU A 116 -1.87 -4.71 13.98
CA LEU A 116 -2.83 -4.15 14.97
C LEU A 116 -2.16 -3.38 16.11
N ASN A 117 -0.84 -3.52 16.33
CA ASN A 117 -0.15 -2.78 17.38
C ASN A 117 0.15 -1.32 16.98
N ILE A 118 0.40 -1.05 15.69
CA ILE A 118 0.41 0.33 15.13
C ILE A 118 -0.95 1.02 15.31
N VAL A 119 -2.02 0.24 15.13
CA VAL A 119 -3.41 0.70 15.24
C VAL A 119 -3.77 1.08 16.68
N ARG A 120 -3.12 0.49 17.68
CA ARG A 120 -3.51 0.59 19.10
C ARG A 120 -2.73 1.59 19.94
N HIS A 121 -1.47 1.89 19.59
CA HIS A 121 -0.68 2.85 20.37
C HIS A 121 -0.75 4.27 19.79
N PRO A 122 -1.15 5.27 20.58
CA PRO A 122 -1.08 6.66 20.14
C PRO A 122 0.38 7.06 19.89
N LEU A 123 0.60 7.75 18.77
CA LEU A 123 1.87 8.43 18.51
C LEU A 123 2.00 9.63 19.46
N LYS A 124 3.22 10.16 19.63
CA LYS A 124 3.49 11.33 20.50
C LYS A 124 2.58 12.54 20.17
N ASN A 125 2.04 12.60 18.95
CA ASN A 125 1.18 13.67 18.46
C ASN A 125 -0.33 13.39 18.62
N GLY A 126 -0.72 12.40 19.44
CA GLY A 126 -2.13 12.06 19.72
C GLY A 126 -2.87 11.27 18.62
N LYS A 127 -2.34 11.23 17.38
CA LYS A 127 -2.87 10.36 16.31
C LYS A 127 -2.36 8.93 16.45
N ASN A 128 -3.20 7.93 16.24
CA ASN A 128 -2.75 6.54 16.10
C ASN A 128 -2.38 6.24 14.63
N GLY A 129 -1.55 5.23 14.37
CA GLY A 129 -1.08 4.96 13.01
C GLY A 129 -2.24 4.68 12.05
N LYS A 130 -3.29 3.98 12.52
CA LYS A 130 -4.51 3.73 11.73
C LYS A 130 -5.13 5.01 11.16
N GLN A 131 -5.32 6.04 11.99
CA GLN A 131 -5.89 7.31 11.54
C GLN A 131 -5.08 7.96 10.42
N ILE A 132 -3.74 7.85 10.46
CA ILE A 132 -2.88 8.39 9.40
C ILE A 132 -3.15 7.70 8.07
N TYR A 133 -3.15 6.36 8.06
CA TYR A 133 -3.44 5.57 6.87
C TYR A 133 -4.86 5.78 6.34
N ASP A 134 -5.85 5.85 7.25
CA ASP A 134 -7.24 6.14 6.88
C ASP A 134 -7.34 7.52 6.23
N THR A 135 -6.64 8.53 6.78
CA THR A 135 -6.59 9.89 6.23
C THR A 135 -5.93 9.91 4.85
N LEU A 136 -4.76 9.27 4.69
CA LEU A 136 -4.07 9.15 3.41
C LEU A 136 -4.96 8.50 2.35
N GLY A 137 -5.61 7.39 2.70
CA GLY A 137 -6.51 6.69 1.78
C GLY A 137 -7.75 7.52 1.43
N GLN A 138 -8.31 8.27 2.38
CA GLN A 138 -9.42 9.20 2.13
C GLN A 138 -9.01 10.31 1.17
N LYS A 139 -7.82 10.90 1.36
CA LYS A 139 -7.31 11.97 0.48
C LYS A 139 -7.08 11.47 -0.95
N LEU A 140 -6.49 10.28 -1.12
CA LEU A 140 -6.32 9.67 -2.45
C LEU A 140 -7.66 9.40 -3.14
N ARG A 141 -8.66 8.88 -2.42
CA ARG A 141 -10.01 8.65 -2.96
C ARG A 141 -10.73 9.95 -3.32
N LEU A 142 -10.61 10.97 -2.47
CA LEU A 142 -11.20 12.28 -2.73
C LEU A 142 -10.57 12.92 -3.98
N ALA A 143 -9.24 12.95 -4.05
CA ALA A 143 -8.51 13.51 -5.17
C ALA A 143 -8.83 12.79 -6.49
N SER A 144 -8.85 11.46 -6.48
CA SER A 144 -9.16 10.66 -7.68
C SER A 144 -10.61 10.84 -8.14
N GLN A 145 -11.56 10.96 -7.21
CA GLN A 145 -12.95 11.28 -7.53
C GLN A 145 -13.06 12.65 -8.22
N ILE A 146 -12.43 13.69 -7.67
CA ILE A 146 -12.45 15.04 -8.25
C ILE A 146 -11.74 15.06 -9.62
N CYS A 147 -10.61 14.35 -9.76
CA CYS A 147 -9.91 14.25 -11.04
C CYS A 147 -10.76 13.58 -12.12
N PHE A 148 -11.49 12.53 -11.75
CA PHE A 148 -12.41 11.82 -12.64
C PHE A 148 -13.58 12.71 -13.07
N GLU A 149 -14.21 13.42 -12.14
CA GLU A 149 -15.29 14.38 -12.44
C GLU A 149 -14.81 15.49 -13.40
N ASN A 150 -13.56 15.92 -13.25
CA ASN A 150 -12.91 16.89 -14.12
C ASN A 150 -12.34 16.30 -15.43
N LYS A 151 -12.61 15.02 -15.74
CA LYS A 151 -12.12 14.29 -16.93
C LYS A 151 -10.60 14.27 -17.07
N LYS A 152 -9.85 14.40 -15.97
CA LYS A 152 -8.38 14.32 -15.94
C LYS A 152 -7.86 12.91 -15.66
N LEU A 153 -8.74 12.00 -15.21
CA LEU A 153 -8.41 10.63 -14.85
C LEU A 153 -9.41 9.67 -15.52
N SER A 154 -8.94 8.51 -15.98
CA SER A 154 -9.81 7.46 -16.53
C SER A 154 -10.61 6.76 -15.42
N GLU A 155 -11.67 6.02 -15.78
CA GLU A 155 -12.42 5.21 -14.81
C GLU A 155 -11.55 4.10 -14.22
N GLU A 156 -10.72 3.46 -15.03
CA GLU A 156 -9.80 2.41 -14.61
C GLU A 156 -8.78 2.92 -13.58
N ASP A 157 -8.20 4.11 -13.83
CA ASP A 157 -7.23 4.72 -12.92
C ASP A 157 -7.88 5.14 -11.59
N LYS A 158 -9.11 5.66 -11.64
CA LYS A 158 -9.88 5.96 -10.43
C LYS A 158 -10.13 4.69 -9.62
N LEU A 159 -10.57 3.61 -10.26
CA LEU A 159 -10.97 2.37 -9.58
C LEU A 159 -9.86 1.78 -8.70
N LYS A 160 -8.59 1.99 -9.07
CA LYS A 160 -7.41 1.61 -8.25
C LYS A 160 -7.51 2.06 -6.79
N TYR A 161 -8.06 3.25 -6.54
CA TYR A 161 -8.18 3.80 -5.18
C TYR A 161 -9.42 3.31 -4.42
N PHE A 162 -10.40 2.76 -5.13
CA PHE A 162 -11.70 2.32 -4.59
C PHE A 162 -11.82 0.80 -4.47
N MET A 163 -10.96 0.04 -5.14
CA MET A 163 -10.92 -1.42 -5.18
C MET A 163 -10.86 -2.06 -3.79
N SER A 164 -11.62 -3.14 -3.58
CA SER A 164 -11.54 -3.88 -2.32
C SER A 164 -10.25 -4.70 -2.24
N VAL A 165 -9.77 -5.01 -1.02
CA VAL A 165 -8.56 -5.83 -0.84
C VAL A 165 -8.69 -7.20 -1.50
N THR A 166 -9.85 -7.83 -1.34
CA THR A 166 -10.12 -9.15 -1.91
C THR A 166 -10.11 -9.09 -3.44
N GLU A 167 -10.70 -8.04 -4.01
CA GLU A 167 -10.69 -7.83 -5.46
C GLU A 167 -9.27 -7.61 -5.98
N GLU A 168 -8.49 -6.76 -5.31
CA GLU A 168 -7.08 -6.52 -5.63
C GLU A 168 -6.26 -7.82 -5.54
N GLU A 169 -6.38 -8.59 -4.46
CA GLU A 169 -5.70 -9.88 -4.29
C GLU A 169 -6.08 -10.87 -5.40
N ILE A 170 -7.36 -10.96 -5.78
CA ILE A 170 -7.81 -11.82 -6.89
C ILE A 170 -7.19 -11.37 -8.22
N LEU A 171 -7.18 -10.07 -8.50
CA LEU A 171 -6.58 -9.54 -9.74
C LEU A 171 -5.08 -9.78 -9.77
N LEU A 172 -4.38 -9.57 -8.65
CA LEU A 172 -2.95 -9.83 -8.53
C LEU A 172 -2.64 -11.31 -8.71
N ILE A 173 -3.40 -12.23 -8.11
CA ILE A 173 -3.20 -13.68 -8.29
C ILE A 173 -3.44 -14.10 -9.74
N LYS A 174 -4.46 -13.53 -10.41
CA LYS A 174 -4.75 -13.83 -11.82
C LYS A 174 -3.69 -13.29 -12.78
N ASN A 175 -3.19 -12.08 -12.52
CA ASN A 175 -2.36 -11.31 -13.45
C ASN A 175 -0.89 -11.20 -13.02
N TYR A 176 -0.47 -11.90 -11.95
CA TYR A 176 0.88 -11.81 -11.39
C TYR A 176 2.02 -11.89 -12.42
N PRO A 177 2.02 -12.82 -13.42
CA PRO A 177 3.10 -12.87 -14.40
C PRO A 177 3.21 -11.61 -15.28
N ALA A 178 2.14 -10.81 -15.43
CA ALA A 178 2.16 -9.55 -16.17
C ALA A 178 2.55 -8.34 -15.30
N ILE A 179 2.27 -8.40 -14.00
CA ILE A 179 2.45 -7.27 -13.05
C ILE A 179 3.79 -7.36 -12.30
N GLY A 180 4.24 -8.58 -11.97
CA GLY A 180 5.45 -8.82 -11.17
C GLY A 180 6.75 -8.35 -11.83
N ASN A 181 6.83 -8.35 -13.16
CA ASN A 181 8.00 -7.82 -13.88
C ASN A 181 8.14 -6.29 -13.72
N ASN A 182 7.05 -5.54 -13.58
CA ASN A 182 7.11 -4.09 -13.39
C ASN A 182 7.35 -3.69 -11.93
N LEU A 183 6.87 -4.46 -10.95
CA LEU A 183 7.08 -4.17 -9.53
C LEU A 183 8.45 -4.64 -9.00
N LEU A 184 9.01 -5.74 -9.52
CA LEU A 184 10.32 -6.25 -9.09
C LEU A 184 11.50 -5.50 -9.72
N HIS A 185 11.36 -5.00 -10.96
CA HIS A 185 12.38 -4.15 -11.58
C HIS A 185 12.47 -2.74 -10.98
N GLN A 186 11.53 -2.36 -10.11
CA GLN A 186 11.52 -1.07 -9.41
C GLN A 186 12.12 -1.14 -7.99
N ILE A 187 12.58 -2.32 -7.53
CA ILE A 187 13.10 -2.55 -6.16
C ILE A 187 14.57 -3.02 -6.15
N ILE A 188 15.22 -3.11 -7.31
CA ILE A 188 16.68 -3.37 -7.44
C ILE A 188 17.34 -2.11 -8.02
#